data_AF-M4N398-F1
#
_entry.id   AF-M4N398-F1
#
_cell.length_a   1.000
_cell.length_b   1.000
_cell.length_c   1.000
_cell.angle_alpha   90.00
_cell.angle_beta   90.00
_cell.angle_gamma   90.00
#
_symmetry.space_group_name_H-M   'P 1'
#
loop_
_entity.id
_entity.type
_entity.pdbx_description
1 polymer ?
#
loop_
_entity_poly.entity_id
_entity_poly.type
_entity_poly.pdbx_seq_one_letter_code
_entity_poly.pdbx_strand_id
1 'polypeptide(L)'
;TITADQMSVAENVKPTFTVHVNQPLDHDLVVTLSNNAQVTIKAGDTSAPYEHDAQGDDVYQDAGEISLGINSAEDATGATFENLELGGAASVQVTDTLDEVVAKLTATPSVTEGGEITYTITLTNKDGLPINNHSELYFKLTDGTTVVVAANSTTGSATATAPDNV
;
A
#
# COMPACT_ATOMS: atom_id res chain seq x y z
N THR A 1 1.01 28.21 -1.13
CA THR A 1 1.98 27.15 -0.74
C THR A 1 1.21 25.89 -0.39
N ILE A 2 1.89 24.76 -0.26
CA ILE A 2 1.32 23.52 0.29
C ILE A 2 2.18 23.09 1.48
N THR A 3 1.55 22.55 2.52
CA THR A 3 2.21 21.98 3.69
C THR A 3 1.69 20.58 3.95
N ALA A 4 2.56 19.69 4.38
CA ALA A 4 2.16 18.41 4.96
C ALA A 4 1.70 18.64 6.40
N ASP A 5 0.59 18.04 6.81
CA ASP A 5 0.09 18.19 8.18
C ASP A 5 0.75 17.18 9.15
N GLN A 6 1.43 16.18 8.60
CA GLN A 6 2.21 15.17 9.32
C GLN A 6 3.60 15.03 8.70
N MET A 7 4.61 14.67 9.49
CA MET A 7 5.93 14.30 8.95
C MET A 7 5.97 12.87 8.41
N SER A 8 5.17 11.99 9.00
CA SER A 8 5.08 10.59 8.60
C SER A 8 3.71 10.00 8.91
N VAL A 9 3.29 9.01 8.14
CA VAL A 9 2.09 8.19 8.35
C VAL A 9 2.42 6.72 8.10
N ALA A 10 1.64 5.80 8.69
CA ALA A 10 1.69 4.40 8.28
C ALA A 10 1.11 4.25 6.86
N GLU A 11 1.55 3.23 6.11
CA GLU A 11 1.11 2.98 4.73
C GLU A 11 -0.41 2.81 4.56
N ASN A 12 -1.07 2.34 5.60
CA ASN A 12 -2.53 2.18 5.69
C ASN A 12 -3.27 3.43 6.19
N VAL A 13 -2.54 4.51 6.51
CA VAL A 13 -3.09 5.79 6.94
C VAL A 13 -2.98 6.81 5.82
N LYS A 14 -4.08 7.51 5.57
CA LYS A 14 -4.12 8.59 4.58
C LYS A 14 -3.30 9.80 5.04
N PRO A 15 -2.33 10.29 4.25
CA PRO A 15 -1.64 11.53 4.55
C PRO A 15 -2.52 12.74 4.20
N THR A 16 -2.40 13.81 4.98
CA THR A 16 -3.13 15.05 4.74
C THR A 16 -2.19 16.22 4.49
N PHE A 17 -2.65 17.12 3.64
CA PHE A 17 -1.95 18.33 3.23
C PHE A 17 -2.89 19.51 3.33
N THR A 18 -2.34 20.68 3.60
CA THR A 18 -3.09 21.94 3.56
C THR A 18 -2.50 22.85 2.49
N VAL A 19 -3.35 23.30 1.57
CA VAL A 19 -3.02 24.33 0.58
C VAL A 19 -3.33 25.69 1.17
N HIS A 20 -2.43 26.65 1.01
CA HIS A 20 -2.55 28.00 1.56
C HIS A 20 -2.39 29.07 0.50
N VAL A 21 -3.14 30.16 0.65
CA VAL A 21 -2.94 31.45 -0.02
C VAL A 21 -2.58 32.52 1.02
N ASN A 22 -1.76 33.50 0.66
CA ASN A 22 -1.22 34.49 1.60
C ASN A 22 -2.22 35.59 2.00
N GLN A 23 -3.37 35.67 1.34
CA GLN A 23 -4.44 36.61 1.64
C GLN A 23 -5.78 36.04 1.16
N PRO A 24 -6.90 36.40 1.79
CA PRO A 24 -8.22 35.99 1.32
C PRO A 24 -8.52 36.59 -0.04
N LEU A 25 -9.20 35.83 -0.89
CA LEU A 25 -9.69 36.27 -2.19
C LEU A 25 -11.21 36.48 -2.13
N ASP A 26 -11.73 37.29 -3.04
CA ASP A 26 -13.16 37.54 -3.21
C ASP A 26 -13.87 36.46 -4.05
N HIS A 27 -13.10 35.59 -4.70
CA HIS A 27 -13.57 34.44 -5.46
C HIS A 27 -12.88 33.15 -5.00
N ASP A 28 -13.44 32.02 -5.42
CA ASP A 28 -12.82 30.70 -5.20
C ASP A 28 -11.50 30.61 -6.00
N LEU A 29 -10.49 29.98 -5.40
CA LEU A 29 -9.23 29.65 -6.05
C LEU A 29 -9.14 28.16 -6.29
N VAL A 30 -8.99 27.75 -7.54
CA VAL A 30 -8.82 26.36 -7.94
C VAL A 30 -7.33 26.08 -8.10
N VAL A 31 -6.79 25.25 -7.21
CA VAL A 31 -5.39 24.85 -7.21
C VAL A 31 -5.27 23.44 -7.76
N THR A 32 -4.45 23.26 -8.80
CA THR A 32 -4.11 21.93 -9.34
C THR A 32 -2.80 21.46 -8.73
N LEU A 33 -2.82 20.32 -8.07
CA LEU A 33 -1.65 19.70 -7.45
C LEU A 33 -0.82 18.88 -8.46
N SER A 34 0.39 18.50 -8.08
CA SER A 34 1.31 17.70 -8.90
C SER A 34 0.77 16.33 -9.31
N ASN A 35 -0.15 15.77 -8.55
CA ASN A 35 -0.87 14.52 -8.86
C ASN A 35 -2.16 14.75 -9.68
N ASN A 36 -2.37 15.96 -10.20
CA ASN A 36 -3.56 16.40 -10.94
C ASN A 36 -4.85 16.49 -10.12
N ALA A 37 -4.81 16.32 -8.79
CA ALA A 37 -5.94 16.61 -7.94
C ALA A 37 -6.22 18.11 -7.91
N GLN A 38 -7.49 18.49 -7.77
CA GLN A 38 -7.91 19.88 -7.62
C GLN A 38 -8.35 20.14 -6.18
N VAL A 39 -7.86 21.25 -5.62
CA VAL A 39 -8.23 21.76 -4.31
C VAL A 39 -8.82 23.15 -4.49
N THR A 40 -10.00 23.39 -3.94
CA THR A 40 -10.64 24.72 -3.99
C THR A 40 -10.52 25.42 -2.66
N ILE A 41 -9.81 26.55 -2.62
CA ILE A 41 -9.88 27.49 -1.50
C ILE A 41 -11.08 28.40 -1.76
N LYS A 42 -12.01 28.46 -0.81
CA LYS A 42 -13.24 29.24 -0.95
C LYS A 42 -12.97 30.74 -0.82
N ALA A 43 -13.79 31.55 -1.49
CA ALA A 43 -13.78 33.00 -1.30
C ALA A 43 -13.83 33.35 0.20
N GLY A 44 -12.94 34.23 0.63
CA GLY A 44 -12.76 34.65 2.03
C GLY A 44 -11.87 33.74 2.88
N ASP A 45 -11.64 32.50 2.46
CA ASP A 45 -10.73 31.57 3.15
C ASP A 45 -9.28 31.77 2.68
N THR A 46 -8.35 31.29 3.48
CA THR A 46 -6.90 31.32 3.17
C THR A 46 -6.28 29.95 3.02
N SER A 47 -7.06 28.89 3.25
CA SER A 47 -6.57 27.52 3.17
C SER A 47 -7.67 26.52 2.86
N ALA A 48 -7.29 25.41 2.27
CA ALA A 48 -8.17 24.25 2.07
C ALA A 48 -7.40 22.94 2.28
N PRO A 49 -8.02 21.94 2.92
CA PRO A 49 -7.40 20.64 3.13
C PRO A 49 -7.42 19.79 1.85
N TYR A 50 -6.46 18.87 1.76
CA TYR A 50 -6.38 17.82 0.77
C TYR A 50 -5.97 16.51 1.45
N GLU A 51 -6.72 15.45 1.18
CA GLU A 51 -6.42 14.10 1.66
C GLU A 51 -5.93 13.28 0.46
N HIS A 52 -4.74 12.69 0.59
CA HIS A 52 -4.22 11.74 -0.38
C HIS A 52 -4.65 10.33 0.01
N ASP A 53 -4.82 9.44 -0.96
CA ASP A 53 -5.06 8.03 -0.64
C ASP A 53 -3.84 7.42 0.07
N ALA A 54 -4.10 6.48 0.96
CA ALA A 54 -3.04 5.70 1.61
C ALA A 54 -2.27 4.89 0.54
N GLN A 55 -0.99 4.57 0.80
CA GLN A 55 -0.17 3.80 -0.14
C GLN A 55 -0.77 2.41 -0.40
N GLY A 56 -1.42 1.84 0.61
CA GLY A 56 -1.88 0.47 0.63
C GLY A 56 -1.41 -0.17 1.93
N ASP A 57 -1.88 -1.38 2.22
CA ASP A 57 -1.34 -2.19 3.31
C ASP A 57 -1.10 -3.58 2.73
N ASP A 58 0.10 -4.10 2.87
CA ASP A 58 0.42 -5.47 2.51
C ASP A 58 1.46 -6.09 3.46
N VAL A 59 1.90 -7.31 3.17
CA VAL A 59 2.83 -8.04 4.07
C VAL A 59 4.30 -7.77 3.75
N TYR A 60 4.59 -6.91 2.79
CA TYR A 60 5.91 -6.66 2.25
C TYR A 60 6.45 -5.33 2.74
N GLN A 61 7.77 -5.29 2.94
CA GLN A 61 8.44 -4.04 3.33
C GLN A 61 8.52 -3.09 2.15
N ASP A 62 7.71 -2.03 2.15
CA ASP A 62 7.58 -1.11 1.03
C ASP A 62 7.49 0.39 1.41
N ALA A 63 8.04 0.76 2.56
CA ALA A 63 8.18 2.16 3.00
C ALA A 63 8.58 3.14 1.87
N GLY A 64 8.01 4.36 1.91
CA GLY A 64 8.10 5.32 0.82
C GLY A 64 7.99 6.79 1.23
N GLU A 65 7.79 7.66 0.24
CA GLU A 65 7.53 9.08 0.43
C GLU A 65 6.47 9.56 -0.56
N ILE A 66 5.49 10.32 -0.08
CA ILE A 66 4.52 11.03 -0.92
C ILE A 66 4.92 12.50 -0.98
N SER A 67 5.22 13.01 -2.18
CA SER A 67 5.56 14.41 -2.41
C SER A 67 4.52 15.10 -3.30
N LEU A 68 3.95 16.20 -2.80
CA LEU A 68 2.95 16.99 -3.50
C LEU A 68 3.40 18.43 -3.68
N GLY A 69 3.36 18.90 -4.92
CA GLY A 69 3.57 20.29 -5.30
C GLY A 69 2.31 20.94 -5.85
N ILE A 70 2.40 22.22 -6.16
CA ILE A 70 1.34 22.99 -6.84
C ILE A 70 1.76 23.19 -8.30
N ASN A 71 0.95 22.71 -9.25
CA ASN A 71 1.18 22.88 -10.69
C ASN A 71 0.59 24.20 -11.21
N SER A 72 -0.63 24.54 -10.77
CA SER A 72 -1.30 25.78 -11.15
C SER A 72 -2.26 26.24 -10.05
N ALA A 73 -2.58 27.53 -10.09
CA ALA A 73 -3.63 28.13 -9.28
C ALA A 73 -4.38 29.13 -10.16
N GLU A 74 -5.69 28.95 -10.29
CA GLU A 74 -6.56 29.72 -11.18
C GLU A 74 -7.72 30.30 -10.39
N ASP A 75 -7.96 31.59 -10.56
CA ASP A 75 -9.17 32.21 -10.04
C ASP A 75 -10.39 31.62 -10.76
N ALA A 76 -11.44 31.27 -10.01
CA ALA A 76 -12.63 30.61 -10.56
C ALA A 76 -13.37 31.46 -11.61
N THR A 77 -13.14 32.77 -11.66
CA THR A 77 -13.69 33.67 -12.68
C THR A 77 -12.80 33.80 -13.93
N GLY A 78 -11.58 33.22 -13.90
CA GLY A 78 -10.59 33.33 -14.96
C GLY A 78 -9.75 34.61 -14.92
N ALA A 79 -9.79 35.36 -13.81
CA ALA A 79 -8.92 36.52 -13.61
C ALA A 79 -7.45 36.11 -13.55
N THR A 80 -6.57 36.95 -14.09
CA THR A 80 -5.11 36.73 -14.04
C THR A 80 -4.51 37.49 -12.87
N PHE A 81 -3.69 36.83 -12.06
CA PHE A 81 -2.94 37.45 -10.97
C PHE A 81 -1.78 38.30 -11.50
N GLU A 82 -1.56 39.47 -10.91
CA GLU A 82 -0.43 40.35 -11.26
C GLU A 82 0.92 39.79 -10.80
N ASN A 83 0.93 39.00 -9.72
CA ASN A 83 2.11 38.34 -9.19
C ASN A 83 1.77 37.00 -8.53
N LEU A 84 1.54 35.96 -9.35
CA LEU A 84 1.38 34.60 -8.87
C LEU A 84 2.73 33.95 -8.61
N GLU A 85 2.96 33.57 -7.35
CA GLU A 85 4.12 32.75 -6.95
C GLU A 85 3.64 31.42 -6.37
N LEU A 86 4.15 30.32 -6.91
CA LEU A 86 3.86 28.98 -6.44
C LEU A 86 4.94 28.55 -5.43
N GLY A 87 4.49 28.03 -4.29
CA GLY A 87 5.39 27.52 -3.26
C GLY A 87 6.09 26.22 -3.65
N GLY A 88 7.05 25.81 -2.82
CA GLY A 88 7.69 24.50 -2.94
C GLY A 88 6.74 23.34 -2.63
N ALA A 89 7.19 22.13 -2.96
CA ALA A 89 6.48 20.90 -2.63
C ALA A 89 6.55 20.59 -1.12
N ALA A 90 5.56 19.85 -0.64
CA ALA A 90 5.54 19.24 0.68
C ALA A 90 5.69 17.72 0.55
N SER A 91 6.30 17.07 1.54
CA SER A 91 6.38 15.61 1.57
C SER A 91 5.99 15.01 2.93
N VAL A 92 5.48 13.79 2.87
CA VAL A 92 5.15 12.94 4.01
C VAL A 92 5.87 11.61 3.83
N GLN A 93 6.59 11.16 4.85
CA GLN A 93 7.20 9.83 4.85
C GLN A 93 6.12 8.77 5.11
N VAL A 94 6.17 7.67 4.37
CA VAL A 94 5.29 6.53 4.57
C VAL A 94 6.08 5.42 5.25
N THR A 95 5.64 5.05 6.45
CA THR A 95 6.23 3.95 7.21
C THR A 95 5.46 2.67 6.98
N ASP A 96 6.20 1.60 6.77
CA ASP A 96 5.72 0.23 6.69
C ASP A 96 5.01 -0.22 7.97
N THR A 97 3.95 -1.01 7.84
CA THR A 97 3.36 -1.76 8.96
C THR A 97 3.97 -3.16 9.08
N LEU A 98 3.99 -3.68 10.31
CA LEU A 98 4.55 -5.01 10.55
C LEU A 98 3.46 -6.06 10.48
N ASP A 99 3.50 -6.85 9.42
CA ASP A 99 2.46 -7.83 9.12
C ASP A 99 2.94 -9.28 9.14
N GLU A 100 2.33 -10.08 10.02
CA GLU A 100 2.72 -11.48 10.21
C GLU A 100 2.13 -12.38 9.11
N VAL A 101 2.99 -13.22 8.52
CA VAL A 101 2.57 -14.29 7.61
C VAL A 101 2.83 -15.64 8.26
N VAL A 102 1.79 -16.45 8.36
CA VAL A 102 1.84 -17.80 8.91
C VAL A 102 1.76 -18.81 7.77
N ALA A 103 2.70 -19.76 7.76
CA ALA A 103 2.64 -20.94 6.90
C ALA A 103 2.01 -22.12 7.65
N LYS A 104 0.90 -22.65 7.13
CA LYS A 104 0.20 -23.79 7.68
C LYS A 104 0.41 -25.03 6.80
N LEU A 105 0.97 -26.09 7.39
CA LEU A 105 1.06 -27.41 6.77
C LEU A 105 -0.19 -28.22 7.10
N THR A 106 -0.78 -28.82 6.09
CA THR A 106 -1.81 -29.87 6.21
C THR A 106 -1.38 -31.09 5.41
N ALA A 107 -1.89 -32.25 5.80
CA ALA A 107 -1.66 -33.51 5.11
C ALA A 107 -2.98 -34.27 4.95
N THR A 108 -3.06 -35.18 3.98
CA THR A 108 -4.13 -36.17 3.92
C THR A 108 -4.18 -36.96 5.24
N PRO A 109 -5.32 -36.99 5.96
CA PRO A 109 -5.37 -37.52 7.33
C PRO A 109 -5.01 -39.00 7.46
N SER A 110 -5.34 -39.80 6.45
CA SER A 110 -5.02 -41.22 6.40
C SER A 110 -4.96 -41.70 4.95
N VAL A 111 -4.13 -42.71 4.72
CA VAL A 111 -3.96 -43.42 3.45
C VAL A 111 -3.72 -44.90 3.74
N THR A 112 -3.91 -45.76 2.75
CA THR A 112 -3.48 -47.16 2.85
C THR A 112 -1.94 -47.27 2.79
N GLU A 113 -1.38 -48.37 3.25
CA GLU A 113 0.04 -48.68 3.01
C GLU A 113 0.35 -48.63 1.50
N GLY A 114 1.50 -48.06 1.13
CA GLY A 114 1.85 -47.75 -0.26
C GLY A 114 1.00 -46.66 -0.94
N GLY A 115 0.03 -46.05 -0.24
CA GLY A 115 -0.81 -44.97 -0.75
C GLY A 115 -0.10 -43.62 -0.84
N GLU A 116 -0.74 -42.65 -1.49
CA GLU A 116 -0.19 -41.30 -1.70
C GLU A 116 -0.66 -40.32 -0.60
N ILE A 117 0.29 -39.75 0.13
CA ILE A 117 0.07 -38.66 1.09
C ILE A 117 0.22 -37.34 0.34
N THR A 118 -0.80 -36.48 0.37
CA THR A 118 -0.69 -35.10 -0.15
C THR A 118 -0.39 -34.14 1.00
N TYR A 119 0.72 -33.42 0.91
CA TYR A 119 1.05 -32.31 1.79
C TYR A 119 0.69 -30.99 1.11
N THR A 120 0.05 -30.09 1.84
CA THR A 120 -0.34 -28.76 1.36
C THR A 120 0.15 -27.70 2.34
N ILE A 121 0.91 -26.74 1.82
CA ILE A 121 1.25 -25.50 2.52
C ILE A 121 0.25 -24.43 2.11
N THR A 122 -0.26 -23.69 3.10
CA THR A 122 -1.09 -22.51 2.90
C THR A 122 -0.49 -21.34 3.68
N LEU A 123 -0.22 -20.25 2.98
CA LEU A 123 0.20 -18.98 3.57
C LEU A 123 -1.04 -18.16 3.92
N THR A 124 -1.05 -17.61 5.12
CA THR A 124 -2.14 -16.75 5.60
C THR A 124 -1.58 -15.59 6.39
N ASN A 125 -2.11 -14.39 6.15
CA ASN A 125 -2.00 -13.26 7.05
C ASN A 125 -3.35 -13.12 7.78
N LYS A 126 -3.32 -12.73 9.06
CA LYS A 126 -4.52 -12.69 9.91
C LYS A 126 -5.56 -11.68 9.38
N ASP A 127 -5.11 -10.59 8.80
CA ASP A 127 -5.96 -9.49 8.35
C ASP A 127 -6.31 -9.61 6.85
N GLY A 128 -5.87 -10.70 6.20
CA GLY A 128 -6.21 -11.01 4.82
C GLY A 128 -5.46 -10.14 3.81
N LEU A 129 -4.33 -9.55 4.22
CA LEU A 129 -3.51 -8.72 3.36
C LEU A 129 -2.94 -9.50 2.18
N PRO A 130 -2.65 -8.83 1.04
CA PRO A 130 -2.07 -9.47 -0.13
C PRO A 130 -0.75 -10.19 0.17
N ILE A 131 -0.61 -11.41 -0.34
CA ILE A 131 0.65 -12.19 -0.29
C ILE A 131 0.99 -12.60 -1.73
N ASN A 132 1.40 -11.63 -2.54
CA ASN A 132 1.50 -11.75 -4.00
C ASN A 132 2.75 -11.07 -4.61
N ASN A 133 3.78 -10.81 -3.80
CA ASN A 133 5.05 -10.22 -4.23
C ASN A 133 6.24 -11.01 -3.65
N HIS A 134 6.19 -12.34 -3.78
CA HIS A 134 7.25 -13.23 -3.33
C HIS A 134 7.71 -14.16 -4.44
N SER A 135 9.00 -14.48 -4.45
CA SER A 135 9.55 -15.55 -5.29
C SER A 135 9.05 -16.93 -4.84
N GLU A 136 9.39 -17.98 -5.56
CA GLU A 136 9.07 -19.35 -5.11
C GLU A 136 9.59 -19.61 -3.69
N LEU A 137 8.75 -20.24 -2.87
CA LEU A 137 9.09 -20.63 -1.51
C LEU A 137 9.17 -22.14 -1.41
N TYR A 138 10.21 -22.61 -0.73
CA TYR A 138 10.54 -24.03 -0.63
C TYR A 138 10.38 -24.49 0.82
N PHE A 139 9.43 -25.39 1.06
CA PHE A 139 9.17 -25.98 2.35
C PHE A 139 9.67 -27.42 2.37
N LYS A 140 10.83 -27.63 3.01
CA LYS A 140 11.40 -28.97 3.17
C LYS A 140 10.81 -29.63 4.42
N LEU A 141 10.09 -30.72 4.21
CA LEU A 141 9.47 -31.52 5.25
C LEU A 141 10.47 -32.52 5.85
N THR A 142 10.15 -33.06 7.03
CA THR A 142 11.03 -33.97 7.77
C THR A 142 11.19 -35.34 7.10
N ASP A 143 10.22 -35.75 6.28
CA ASP A 143 10.27 -36.97 5.46
C ASP A 143 11.15 -36.81 4.19
N GLY A 144 11.65 -35.60 3.93
CA GLY A 144 12.44 -35.25 2.75
C GLY A 144 11.64 -34.66 1.60
N THR A 145 10.30 -34.69 1.66
CA THR A 145 9.42 -34.09 0.66
C THR A 145 9.62 -32.57 0.63
N THR A 146 9.60 -31.98 -0.57
CA THR A 146 9.67 -30.52 -0.73
C THR A 146 8.38 -30.02 -1.34
N VAL A 147 7.65 -29.19 -0.58
CA VAL A 147 6.48 -28.46 -1.09
C VAL A 147 6.96 -27.13 -1.64
N VAL A 148 6.65 -26.87 -2.91
CA VAL A 148 6.94 -25.58 -3.55
C VAL A 148 5.66 -24.76 -3.59
N VAL A 149 5.70 -23.58 -2.97
CA VAL A 149 4.68 -22.56 -3.18
C VAL A 149 5.20 -21.66 -4.30
N ALA A 150 4.51 -21.67 -5.44
CA ALA A 150 4.91 -20.90 -6.61
C ALA A 150 4.97 -19.39 -6.30
N ALA A 151 5.73 -18.64 -7.09
CA ALA A 151 5.80 -17.19 -6.95
C ALA A 151 4.39 -16.58 -6.96
N ASN A 152 4.15 -15.66 -6.02
CA ASN A 152 2.88 -14.94 -5.82
C ASN A 152 1.66 -15.84 -5.55
N SER A 153 1.86 -17.11 -5.21
CA SER A 153 0.80 -18.03 -4.78
C SER A 153 0.76 -18.13 -3.26
N THR A 154 -0.44 -18.27 -2.70
CA THR A 154 -0.61 -18.54 -1.26
C THR A 154 -0.65 -20.03 -0.94
N THR A 155 -0.61 -20.91 -1.95
CA THR A 155 -0.71 -22.36 -1.76
C THR A 155 0.27 -23.14 -2.63
N GLY A 156 0.70 -24.29 -2.10
CA GLY A 156 1.53 -25.26 -2.80
C GLY A 156 1.29 -26.66 -2.24
N SER A 157 1.44 -27.68 -3.08
CA SER A 157 1.26 -29.07 -2.68
C SER A 157 2.36 -29.98 -3.23
N ALA A 158 2.68 -31.05 -2.51
CA ALA A 158 3.55 -32.12 -2.95
C ALA A 158 3.02 -33.47 -2.42
N THR A 159 3.46 -34.56 -3.04
CA THR A 159 3.03 -35.91 -2.67
C THR A 159 4.20 -36.77 -2.23
N ALA A 160 3.92 -37.71 -1.34
CA ALA A 160 4.86 -38.73 -0.88
C ALA A 160 4.16 -40.08 -0.78
N THR A 161 4.90 -41.18 -0.92
CA THR A 161 4.36 -42.53 -0.76
C THR A 161 4.45 -42.94 0.71
N ALA A 162 3.33 -43.40 1.28
CA ALA A 162 3.32 -43.99 2.61
C ALA A 162 4.19 -45.25 2.63
N PRO A 163 4.92 -45.52 3.73
CA PRO A 163 5.71 -46.73 3.87
C PRO A 163 4.88 -47.99 3.57
N ASP A 164 5.50 -48.92 2.86
CA ASP A 164 4.96 -50.26 2.60
C ASP A 164 5.78 -51.27 3.41
N ASN A 165 5.13 -52.31 3.93
CA ASN A 165 5.72 -53.27 4.86
C ASN A 165 6.08 -54.63 4.21
N VAL A 166 6.20 -54.67 2.87
CA VAL A 166 6.59 -55.86 2.07
C VAL A 166 7.96 -56.44 2.42
#